data_AF-A0A7K2ZAM5-F1
#
_entry.id   AF-A0A7K2ZAM5-F1
#
_cell.length_a   1.000
_cell.length_b   1.000
_cell.length_c   1.000
_cell.angle_alpha   90.00
_cell.angle_beta   90.00
_cell.angle_gamma   90.00
#
_symmetry.space_group_name_H-M   'P 1'
#
loop_
_entity.id
_entity.type
_entity.pdbx_description
1 polymer ?
#
loop_
_entity_poly.entity_id
_entity_poly.type
_entity_poly.pdbx_seq_one_letter_code
_entity_poly.pdbx_strand_id
1 'polypeptide(L)' 'GAIGEAGGAPLAARVEERLALMSPLRTEVRAGSLGDGAVLRGALLTARDAAQDALFAPGG' A
#
# COMPACT_ATOMS: atom_id res chain seq x y z
N GLY A 1 8.84 -2.94 -4.04
CA GLY A 1 9.66 -4.10 -4.45
C GLY A 1 9.55 -4.28 -5.95
N ALA A 2 10.60 -4.78 -6.62
CA ALA A 2 10.78 -4.68 -8.08
C ALA A 2 9.58 -5.17 -8.93
N ILE A 3 8.89 -6.24 -8.53
CA ILE A 3 7.69 -6.74 -9.23
C ILE A 3 6.55 -5.70 -9.16
N GLY A 4 6.35 -5.10 -8.00
CA GLY A 4 5.33 -4.05 -7.80
C GLY A 4 5.67 -2.77 -8.55
N GLU A 5 6.96 -2.39 -8.62
CA GLU A 5 7.38 -1.22 -9.40
C GLU A 5 7.17 -1.44 -10.91
N ALA A 6 7.61 -2.59 -11.44
CA ALA A 6 7.44 -2.91 -12.84
C ALA A 6 5.97 -3.10 -13.24
N GLY A 7 5.14 -3.61 -12.32
CA GLY A 7 3.73 -3.91 -12.56
C GLY A 7 2.76 -2.75 -12.32
N GLY A 8 3.19 -1.67 -11.64
CA GLY A 8 2.32 -0.61 -11.17
C GLY A 8 1.55 0.10 -12.29
N ALA A 9 2.26 0.60 -13.31
CA ALA A 9 1.63 1.31 -14.42
C ALA A 9 0.74 0.39 -15.29
N PRO A 10 1.17 -0.82 -15.68
CA PRO A 10 0.29 -1.78 -16.38
C PRO A 10 -0.97 -2.15 -15.60
N LEU A 11 -0.87 -2.29 -14.27
CA LEU A 11 -2.02 -2.58 -13.42
C LEU A 11 -2.97 -1.39 -13.36
N ALA A 12 -2.46 -0.17 -13.18
CA ALA A 12 -3.26 1.03 -13.14
C ALA A 12 -4.12 1.20 -14.40
N ALA A 13 -3.52 1.01 -15.59
CA ALA A 13 -4.23 1.08 -16.87
C ALA A 13 -5.39 0.06 -16.95
N ARG A 14 -5.17 -1.20 -16.52
CA ARG A 14 -6.22 -2.23 -16.52
C ARG A 14 -7.37 -1.91 -15.57
N VAL A 15 -7.07 -1.32 -14.42
CA VAL A 15 -8.09 -0.91 -13.45
C VAL A 15 -8.90 0.26 -14.02
N GLU A 16 -8.25 1.23 -14.66
CA GLU A 16 -8.92 2.36 -15.31
C GLU A 16 -9.88 1.90 -16.42
N GLU A 17 -9.42 1.01 -17.31
CA GLU A 17 -10.27 0.39 -18.33
C GLU A 17 -11.49 -0.30 -17.72
N ARG A 18 -11.29 -1.03 -16.61
CA ARG A 18 -12.40 -1.72 -15.95
C ARG A 18 -13.40 -0.75 -15.31
N LEU A 19 -12.92 0.33 -14.71
CA LEU A 19 -13.78 1.34 -14.09
C LEU A 19 -14.62 2.09 -15.12
N ALA A 20 -14.06 2.36 -16.31
CA ALA A 20 -14.77 2.99 -17.41
C ALA A 20 -15.99 2.17 -17.90
N LEU A 21 -15.98 0.85 -17.69
CA LEU A 21 -17.12 -0.03 -18.01
C LEU A 21 -18.18 -0.06 -16.90
N MET A 22 -17.86 0.39 -15.69
CA MET A 22 -18.73 0.30 -14.52
C MET A 22 -19.39 1.62 -14.15
N SER A 23 -18.81 2.74 -14.58
CA SER A 23 -19.27 4.08 -14.24
C SER A 23 -19.20 5.01 -15.44
N PRO A 24 -20.20 5.89 -15.66
CA PRO A 24 -20.12 6.93 -16.68
C PRO A 24 -19.15 8.06 -16.27
N LEU A 25 -18.72 8.11 -15.00
CA LEU A 25 -17.78 9.11 -14.51
C LEU A 25 -16.35 8.72 -14.90
N ARG A 26 -15.65 9.66 -15.54
CA ARG A 26 -14.21 9.57 -15.80
C ARG A 26 -13.48 9.34 -14.47
N THR A 27 -12.80 8.20 -14.37
CA THR A 27 -12.04 7.84 -13.18
C THR A 27 -10.61 7.57 -13.62
N GLU A 28 -9.65 8.33 -13.08
CA GLU A 28 -8.23 8.15 -13.36
C GLU A 28 -7.61 7.22 -12.32
N VAL A 29 -6.77 6.27 -12.75
CA VAL A 29 -6.04 5.38 -11.84
C VAL A 29 -4.55 5.62 -11.99
N ARG A 30 -3.89 6.02 -10.90
CA ARG A 30 -2.45 6.30 -10.87
C ARG A 30 -1.72 5.29 -9.99
N ALA A 31 -0.65 4.71 -10.52
CA ALA A 31 0.25 3.89 -9.73
C ALA A 31 0.98 4.78 -8.71
N GLY A 32 0.73 4.54 -7.42
CA GLY A 32 1.47 5.20 -6.34
C GLY A 32 2.83 4.54 -6.13
N SER A 33 3.87 5.34 -5.87
CA SER A 33 5.17 4.84 -5.39
C SER A 33 5.29 5.08 -3.89
N LEU A 34 5.42 3.98 -3.16
CA LEU A 34 5.99 3.97 -1.82
C LEU A 34 7.43 3.49 -2.00
N GLY A 35 8.40 4.41 -1.92
CA GLY A 35 9.80 4.11 -2.22
C GLY A 35 10.34 2.88 -1.47
N ASP A 36 11.48 2.34 -1.91
CA ASP A 36 11.97 1.00 -1.54
C ASP A 36 11.88 0.63 -0.06
N GLY A 37 12.13 1.58 0.84
CA GLY A 37 12.12 1.35 2.29
C GLY A 37 10.77 1.49 2.98
N ALA A 38 9.70 1.93 2.29
CA ALA A 38 8.44 2.28 2.93
C ALA A 38 7.76 1.08 3.61
N VAL A 39 7.79 -0.11 2.98
CA VAL A 39 7.25 -1.34 3.56
C VAL A 39 8.05 -1.74 4.80
N LEU A 40 9.39 -1.71 4.72
CA LEU A 40 10.26 -2.06 5.84
C LEU A 40 10.11 -1.07 7.01
N ARG A 41 9.96 0.22 6.71
CA ARG A 41 9.70 1.26 7.71
C ARG A 41 8.36 1.02 8.40
N GLY A 42 7.30 0.72 7.65
CA GLY A 42 6.01 0.35 8.21
C GLY A 42 6.11 -0.88 9.13
N ALA A 43 6.79 -1.93 8.67
CA ALA A 43 7.02 -3.13 9.46
C ALA A 43 7.80 -2.85 10.76
N LEU A 44 8.82 -1.98 10.70
CA LEU A 44 9.57 -1.56 11.89
C LEU A 44 8.69 -0.81 12.88
N LEU A 45 7.86 0.12 12.42
CA LEU A 45 6.92 0.86 13.27
C LEU A 45 5.93 -0.10 13.93
N THR A 46 5.32 -1.01 13.17
CA THR A 46 4.42 -2.04 13.72
C THR A 46 5.10 -2.95 14.72
N ALA A 47 6.34 -3.38 14.46
CA ALA A 47 7.11 -4.22 15.38
C ALA A 47 7.43 -3.48 16.68
N ARG A 48 7.74 -2.18 16.59
CA ARG A 48 7.98 -1.34 17.76
C ARG A 48 6.71 -1.20 18.60
N ASP A 49 5.57 -0.90 17.98
CA ASP A 49 4.29 -0.77 18.69
C ASP A 49 3.95 -2.07 19.44
N ALA A 50 4.08 -3.22 18.76
CA ALA A 50 3.85 -4.52 19.40
C ALA A 50 4.81 -4.80 20.57
N ALA A 51 6.09 -4.42 20.45
CA ALA A 51 7.06 -4.58 21.53
C ALA A 51 6.74 -3.64 22.72
N GLN A 52 6.25 -2.43 22.44
CA GLN A 52 5.83 -1.50 23.49
C GLN A 52 4.61 -2.02 24.23
N ASP A 53 3.61 -2.54 23.52
CA ASP A 53 2.44 -3.16 24.14
C ASP A 53 2.85 -4.35 25.02
N ALA A 54 3.75 -5.21 24.54
CA ALA A 54 4.23 -6.36 25.32
C ALA A 54 4.97 -5.96 26.61
N LEU A 55 5.67 -4.83 26.62
CA LEU A 55 6.48 -4.38 27.77
C LEU A 55 5.71 -3.47 28.73
N PHE A 56 4.76 -2.69 28.22
CA PHE A 56 4.14 -1.58 28.95
C PHE A 56 2.62 -1.67 29.02
N ALA A 57 1.99 -2.72 28.49
CA ALA A 57 0.57 -2.95 28.75
C ALA A 57 0.33 -2.95 30.26
N PRO A 58 -0.65 -2.18 30.77
CA PRO A 58 -0.97 -2.21 32.19
C PRO A 58 -1.35 -3.65 32.57
N GLY A 59 -0.66 -4.20 33.57
CA GLY A 59 -1.00 -5.49 34.15
C GLY A 59 -2.46 -5.46 34.57
N GLY A 60 -3.23 -6.47 34.13
CA GLY A 60 -4.64 -6.61 34.47
C GLY A 60 -4.91 -6.64 35.97
#